data_AF-A0A928NJT7-F1
#
_entry.id   AF-A0A928NJT7-F1
#
_cell.length_a   1.000
_cell.length_b   1.000
_cell.length_c   1.000
_cell.angle_alpha   90.00
_cell.angle_beta   90.00
_cell.angle_gamma   90.00
#
_symmetry.space_group_name_H-M   'P 1'
#
loop_
_entity.id
_entity.type
_entity.pdbx_description
1 polymer ?
#
loop_
_entity_poly.entity_id
_entity_poly.type
_entity_poly.pdbx_seq_one_letter_code
_entity_poly.pdbx_strand_id
1 'polypeptide(L)'
;MNQMKTKGLFQKFVITVFVLFLICQIVFISIYSYPSQQAVYSYIPSENDTDIEDIKIEKQEKRKGKSGDFVYITDNSEKAKLKSYARIQHLEISNVDASTIQDISGLEVNNLILNNASQFDISNINCKRLKTLSITNTKVSNIQKLCDSPSFVSLTISGVDSENNDFLKGFKNLTYLSLSDIHFKDASFLKDMKNLEILYMENCGLSNITYVANLKNIKELNLCNNNIIDISVIKNFPELTYLSISQNKIQGTLDLSNCPKLLYADAQSNLINEFKLHKDISANIDLSYNNIKEIDINTINNMNSELRIDLFGNNLSDNPEIKNSKNITFTSKSTLELTYDEHRAYLNALNHFNNKYIRPEWSDIKKAAIAYIALSLNTKYLYDYKNTDLAETKYAHSEYGALVNKTAVCDGFSYAYSDILRRNGIESMVYYGDYDSTTDDETHAWNVFYIDSKPYHCDITQRVGKISEEIYYDTNKFFEDYMKFFGKSDKFLLDNKYTLDSKDAPKCPENISASAISNIIYEIVNGEELYLFVNKDDYNAKKSSYESDVRTEEKNE
;
A
#
# COMPACT_ATOMS: atom_id res chain seq x y z
N MET A 1 22.34 -0.49 -55.91
CA MET A 1 20.86 -0.41 -56.08
C MET A 1 20.24 -1.60 -55.34
N ASN A 2 20.52 -1.75 -54.05
CA ASN A 2 19.88 -1.06 -52.90
C ASN A 2 18.55 -1.77 -52.60
N GLN A 3 18.50 -2.89 -51.86
CA GLN A 3 18.81 -3.03 -50.42
C GLN A 3 18.28 -1.90 -49.50
N MET A 4 17.32 -1.10 -49.97
CA MET A 4 16.55 -0.17 -49.16
C MET A 4 15.07 -0.50 -49.30
N LYS A 5 14.53 -1.38 -48.43
CA LYS A 5 13.08 -1.43 -48.09
C LYS A 5 12.72 -2.39 -46.96
N THR A 6 13.63 -3.20 -46.43
CA THR A 6 13.31 -4.19 -45.38
C THR A 6 13.62 -3.74 -43.95
N LYS A 7 14.45 -2.70 -43.73
CA LYS A 7 14.77 -2.22 -42.38
C LYS A 7 13.58 -1.58 -41.64
N GLY A 8 12.71 -0.84 -42.35
CA GLY A 8 11.55 -0.19 -41.73
C GLY A 8 10.43 -1.16 -41.31
N LEU A 9 10.24 -2.26 -42.05
CA LEU A 9 9.29 -3.31 -41.67
C LEU A 9 9.82 -4.16 -40.51
N PHE A 10 11.13 -4.46 -40.49
CA PHE A 10 11.72 -5.21 -39.38
C PHE A 10 11.71 -4.40 -38.08
N GLN A 11 11.97 -3.09 -38.13
CA GLN A 11 11.91 -2.24 -36.94
C GLN A 11 10.47 -2.09 -36.41
N LYS A 12 9.47 -1.96 -37.30
CA LYS A 12 8.05 -1.96 -36.90
C LYS A 12 7.61 -3.32 -36.37
N PHE A 13 8.06 -4.42 -36.97
CA PHE A 13 7.79 -5.78 -36.50
C PHE A 13 8.41 -6.03 -35.11
N VAL A 14 9.65 -5.60 -34.88
CA VAL A 14 10.31 -5.71 -33.57
C VAL A 14 9.61 -4.85 -32.53
N ILE A 15 9.22 -3.61 -32.85
CA ILE A 15 8.47 -2.74 -31.92
C ILE A 15 7.08 -3.32 -31.63
N THR A 16 6.36 -3.82 -32.63
CA THR A 16 5.05 -4.44 -32.44
C THR A 16 5.13 -5.74 -31.64
N VAL A 17 6.18 -6.56 -31.85
CA VAL A 17 6.43 -7.77 -31.05
C VAL A 17 6.86 -7.41 -29.63
N PHE A 18 7.64 -6.33 -29.42
CA PHE A 18 8.05 -5.87 -28.09
C PHE A 18 6.88 -5.27 -27.31
N VAL A 19 5.98 -4.53 -27.99
CA VAL A 19 4.74 -4.01 -27.40
C VAL A 19 3.75 -5.15 -27.11
N LEU A 20 3.63 -6.14 -27.99
CA LEU A 20 2.84 -7.34 -27.72
C LEU A 20 3.44 -8.19 -26.59
N PHE A 21 4.77 -8.21 -26.44
CA PHE A 21 5.46 -8.89 -25.34
C PHE A 21 5.24 -8.17 -24.00
N LEU A 22 5.29 -6.83 -23.98
CA LEU A 22 4.93 -6.01 -22.81
C LEU A 22 3.44 -6.15 -22.44
N ILE A 23 2.54 -6.14 -23.42
CA ILE A 23 1.11 -6.39 -23.20
C ILE A 23 0.89 -7.82 -22.72
N CYS A 24 1.59 -8.81 -23.27
CA CYS A 24 1.54 -10.18 -22.78
C CYS A 24 2.10 -10.32 -21.37
N GLN A 25 3.14 -9.59 -20.96
CA GLN A 25 3.66 -9.60 -19.59
C GLN A 25 2.70 -8.92 -18.60
N ILE A 26 2.05 -7.82 -18.99
CA ILE A 26 1.00 -7.18 -18.18
C ILE A 26 -0.21 -8.11 -18.03
N VAL A 27 -0.60 -8.80 -19.11
CA VAL A 27 -1.67 -9.80 -19.08
C VAL A 27 -1.24 -11.06 -18.29
N PHE A 28 0.02 -11.49 -18.36
CA PHE A 28 0.55 -12.63 -17.60
C PHE A 28 0.62 -12.32 -16.09
N ILE A 29 1.03 -11.10 -15.72
CA ILE A 29 1.02 -10.62 -14.32
C ILE A 29 -0.42 -10.50 -13.80
N SER A 30 -1.38 -10.11 -14.65
CA SER A 30 -2.79 -10.09 -14.25
C SER A 30 -3.49 -11.45 -14.18
N ILE A 31 -2.92 -12.51 -14.77
CA ILE A 31 -3.52 -13.87 -14.83
C ILE A 31 -2.79 -14.86 -13.91
N TYR A 32 -1.52 -14.61 -13.54
CA TYR A 32 -0.71 -15.54 -12.72
C TYR A 32 -0.13 -14.96 -11.42
N SER A 33 -0.45 -13.72 -11.04
CA SER A 33 -0.06 -13.15 -9.75
C SER A 33 -1.25 -13.03 -8.79
N TYR A 34 -1.84 -14.17 -8.42
CA TYR A 34 -2.47 -14.32 -7.10
C TYR A 34 -1.62 -15.28 -6.28
N PRO A 35 -0.61 -14.76 -5.57
CA PRO A 35 -0.32 -15.25 -4.23
C PRO A 35 -0.39 -14.09 -3.23
N SER A 36 -1.15 -14.33 -2.15
CA SER A 36 -1.09 -13.67 -0.84
C SER A 36 -0.90 -12.15 -0.82
N GLN A 37 -1.95 -11.43 -0.40
CA GLN A 37 -1.88 -10.06 0.07
C GLN A 37 -0.94 -9.94 1.30
N GLN A 38 0.36 -9.91 1.05
CA GLN A 38 1.22 -9.02 1.79
C GLN A 38 1.04 -7.63 1.19
N ALA A 39 0.73 -6.66 2.04
CA ALA A 39 1.02 -5.25 1.85
C ALA A 39 1.18 -4.77 0.39
N VAL A 40 0.13 -4.11 -0.14
CA VAL A 40 0.34 -2.91 -0.98
C VAL A 40 0.89 -1.81 -0.06
N TYR A 41 2.12 -2.03 0.40
CA TYR A 41 3.09 -0.99 0.70
C TYR A 41 4.14 -1.20 -0.39
N SER A 42 4.38 -0.16 -1.18
CA SER A 42 5.59 0.01 -2.00
C SER A 42 5.99 -1.24 -2.82
N TYR A 43 5.59 -1.28 -4.10
CA TYR A 43 6.39 -2.02 -5.08
C TYR A 43 7.70 -1.26 -5.32
N ILE A 44 8.63 -1.38 -4.37
CA ILE A 44 10.06 -1.24 -4.59
C ILE A 44 10.55 -2.68 -4.84
N PRO A 45 11.17 -3.00 -5.99
CA PRO A 45 11.73 -4.32 -6.19
C PRO A 45 12.65 -4.67 -5.02
N SER A 46 12.31 -5.73 -4.28
CA SER A 46 13.23 -6.34 -3.33
C SER A 46 14.37 -6.98 -4.13
N GLU A 47 15.58 -7.06 -3.55
CA GLU A 47 16.77 -7.61 -4.22
C GLU A 47 16.65 -9.11 -4.58
N ASN A 48 15.50 -9.76 -4.37
CA ASN A 48 15.30 -11.20 -4.59
C ASN A 48 14.06 -11.57 -5.43
N ASP A 49 13.38 -10.62 -6.07
CA ASP A 49 12.33 -10.93 -7.05
C ASP A 49 12.98 -11.44 -8.35
N THR A 50 13.14 -12.77 -8.44
CA THR A 50 13.94 -13.47 -9.47
C THR A 50 13.15 -13.91 -10.71
N ASP A 51 11.93 -13.40 -10.90
CA ASP A 51 11.13 -13.66 -12.12
C ASP A 51 10.96 -12.42 -13.02
N ILE A 52 11.86 -11.43 -12.90
CA ILE A 52 12.35 -10.77 -14.12
C ILE A 52 13.19 -11.85 -14.79
N GLU A 53 12.78 -12.35 -15.98
CA GLU A 53 13.63 -13.17 -16.85
C GLU A 53 15.07 -12.75 -16.63
N ASP A 54 15.86 -13.62 -15.98
CA ASP A 54 17.27 -13.38 -15.71
C ASP A 54 17.85 -12.71 -16.94
N ILE A 55 18.03 -11.39 -16.90
CA ILE A 55 19.14 -10.79 -17.61
C ILE A 55 20.28 -11.36 -16.80
N LYS A 56 20.72 -12.54 -17.22
CA LYS A 56 21.97 -13.12 -16.81
C LYS A 56 22.93 -11.96 -16.85
N ILE A 57 23.31 -11.49 -15.67
CA ILE A 57 24.53 -10.73 -15.49
C ILE A 57 25.59 -11.79 -15.75
N GLU A 58 25.79 -12.09 -17.04
CA GLU A 58 27.07 -12.56 -17.51
C GLU A 58 28.03 -11.54 -16.95
N LYS A 59 28.93 -12.00 -16.07
CA LYS A 59 30.22 -11.34 -15.85
C LYS A 59 30.86 -11.16 -17.23
N GLN A 60 30.46 -10.11 -17.96
CA GLN A 60 31.10 -9.75 -19.20
C GLN A 60 32.41 -9.11 -18.82
N GLU A 61 33.41 -9.96 -18.79
CA GLU A 61 34.81 -9.57 -18.79
C GLU A 61 35.04 -8.43 -19.78
N LYS A 62 35.66 -7.36 -19.25
CA LYS A 62 36.53 -6.40 -19.95
C LYS A 62 36.50 -6.49 -21.48
N ARG A 63 35.50 -5.86 -22.12
CA ARG A 63 35.63 -5.49 -23.53
C ARG A 63 35.91 -4.00 -23.61
N LYS A 64 37.12 -3.68 -24.06
CA LYS A 64 37.54 -2.31 -24.40
C LYS A 64 36.68 -1.80 -25.56
N GLY A 65 35.78 -0.88 -25.23
CA GLY A 65 35.23 0.21 -26.04
C GLY A 65 34.66 -0.12 -27.42
N LYS A 66 33.35 0.11 -27.59
CA LYS A 66 32.75 0.72 -28.80
C LYS A 66 31.25 0.95 -28.58
N SER A 67 30.84 2.21 -28.40
CA SER A 67 29.52 2.76 -28.77
C SER A 67 28.32 1.83 -28.51
N GLY A 68 28.12 1.42 -27.26
CA GLY A 68 26.95 0.64 -26.82
C GLY A 68 26.95 0.29 -25.34
N ASP A 69 27.80 0.93 -24.54
CA ASP A 69 28.20 0.37 -23.24
C ASP A 69 27.25 0.81 -22.12
N PHE A 70 26.81 -0.18 -21.34
CA PHE A 70 26.24 -0.03 -20.00
C PHE A 70 27.41 0.03 -19.01
N VAL A 71 27.44 1.05 -18.16
CA VAL A 71 28.52 1.27 -17.21
C VAL A 71 27.91 1.37 -15.82
N TYR A 72 28.43 0.55 -14.90
CA TYR A 72 28.05 0.52 -13.50
C TYR A 72 29.24 0.95 -12.65
N ILE A 73 29.00 1.79 -11.66
CA ILE A 73 30.00 2.23 -10.68
C ILE A 73 29.44 1.93 -9.30
N THR A 74 29.98 0.88 -8.68
CA THR A 74 29.62 0.46 -7.32
C THR A 74 30.76 0.66 -6.31
N ASP A 75 31.92 1.12 -6.80
CA ASP A 75 33.08 1.42 -5.97
C ASP A 75 33.88 2.61 -6.56
N ASN A 76 34.50 3.42 -5.69
CA ASN A 76 35.26 4.63 -6.05
C ASN A 76 36.48 4.36 -6.96
N SER A 77 37.00 3.13 -7.04
CA SER A 77 38.11 2.72 -7.90
C SER A 77 37.73 2.66 -9.38
N GLU A 78 36.43 2.50 -9.69
CA GLU A 78 35.96 2.30 -11.05
C GLU A 78 35.85 3.58 -11.87
N LYS A 79 35.80 4.74 -11.21
CA LYS A 79 35.67 6.06 -11.84
C LYS A 79 36.75 6.39 -12.86
N ALA A 80 37.96 5.86 -12.68
CA ALA A 80 39.08 6.08 -13.60
C ALA A 80 38.81 5.53 -15.02
N LYS A 81 37.86 4.59 -15.14
CA LYS A 81 37.46 3.97 -16.42
C LYS A 81 36.56 4.89 -17.26
N LEU A 82 35.88 5.87 -16.65
CA LEU A 82 34.93 6.76 -17.36
C LEU A 82 35.58 7.61 -18.45
N LYS A 83 36.83 8.05 -18.25
CA LYS A 83 37.58 8.89 -19.21
C LYS A 83 37.79 8.22 -20.58
N SER A 84 37.66 6.89 -20.66
CA SER A 84 37.78 6.15 -21.91
C SER A 84 36.52 6.18 -22.79
N TYR A 85 35.38 6.61 -22.24
CA TYR A 85 34.11 6.62 -22.94
C TYR A 85 33.77 8.05 -23.37
N ALA A 86 33.56 8.25 -24.68
CA ALA A 86 33.00 9.51 -25.18
C ALA A 86 31.47 9.55 -25.09
N ARG A 87 30.83 8.37 -25.16
CA ARG A 87 29.37 8.19 -25.21
C ARG A 87 29.00 6.93 -24.43
N ILE A 88 28.02 7.06 -23.55
CA ILE A 88 27.49 5.97 -22.73
C ILE A 88 25.97 5.90 -22.93
N GLN A 89 25.46 4.69 -23.19
CA GLN A 89 24.01 4.51 -23.32
C GLN A 89 23.35 4.53 -21.94
N HIS A 90 23.96 3.86 -20.97
CA HIS A 90 23.45 3.73 -19.63
C HIS A 90 24.59 3.84 -18.63
N LEU A 91 24.50 4.79 -17.70
CA LEU A 91 25.45 4.96 -16.61
C LEU A 91 24.69 4.83 -15.29
N GLU A 92 25.07 3.87 -14.46
CA GLU A 92 24.59 3.71 -13.10
C GLU A 92 25.72 3.97 -12.11
N ILE A 93 25.41 4.75 -11.07
CA ILE A 93 26.31 5.05 -9.96
C ILE A 93 25.56 4.72 -8.68
N SER A 94 26.02 3.68 -7.98
CA SER A 94 25.29 3.08 -6.86
C SER A 94 26.18 2.88 -5.64
N ASN A 95 25.70 3.24 -4.45
CA ASN A 95 26.38 3.00 -3.16
C ASN A 95 27.81 3.57 -3.06
N VAL A 96 28.08 4.71 -3.68
CA VAL A 96 29.40 5.38 -3.68
C VAL A 96 29.31 6.85 -3.34
N ASP A 97 30.45 7.43 -2.95
CA ASP A 97 30.58 8.88 -2.84
C ASP A 97 30.75 9.50 -4.24
N ALA A 98 29.62 9.85 -4.87
CA ALA A 98 29.61 10.33 -6.25
C ALA A 98 30.25 11.72 -6.42
N SER A 99 30.53 12.43 -5.32
CA SER A 99 31.34 13.66 -5.33
C SER A 99 32.79 13.39 -5.78
N THR A 100 33.26 12.15 -5.62
CA THR A 100 34.61 11.73 -6.00
C THR A 100 34.75 11.47 -7.50
N ILE A 101 33.64 11.44 -8.25
CA ILE A 101 33.61 11.26 -9.71
C ILE A 101 33.88 12.62 -10.37
N GLN A 102 35.16 12.99 -10.38
CA GLN A 102 35.68 14.22 -10.98
C GLN A 102 36.09 13.95 -12.45
N ASP A 103 36.08 14.97 -13.32
CA ASP A 103 36.49 14.91 -14.74
C ASP A 103 35.64 14.03 -15.70
N ILE A 104 34.32 14.11 -15.62
CA ILE A 104 33.39 13.50 -16.61
C ILE A 104 32.81 14.53 -17.59
N SER A 105 33.42 15.71 -17.64
CA SER A 105 33.04 16.81 -18.52
C SER A 105 33.15 16.40 -19.99
N GLY A 106 32.05 16.58 -20.73
CA GLY A 106 31.93 16.18 -22.13
C GLY A 106 31.35 14.78 -22.36
N LEU A 107 31.21 13.96 -21.32
CA LEU A 107 30.56 12.66 -21.40
C LEU A 107 29.10 12.82 -21.84
N GLU A 108 28.74 12.21 -22.97
CA GLU A 108 27.36 12.14 -23.45
C GLU A 108 26.70 10.87 -22.89
N VAL A 109 25.70 11.04 -22.04
CA VAL A 109 24.93 9.94 -21.43
C VAL A 109 23.48 10.00 -21.92
N ASN A 110 22.89 8.87 -22.30
CA ASN A 110 21.44 8.82 -22.60
C ASN A 110 20.61 8.56 -21.34
N ASN A 111 21.00 7.60 -20.51
CA ASN A 111 20.28 7.20 -19.30
C ASN A 111 21.23 7.26 -18.11
N LEU A 112 20.88 8.02 -17.07
CA LEU A 112 21.68 8.15 -15.85
C LEU A 112 20.88 7.66 -14.65
N ILE A 113 21.44 6.74 -13.87
CA ILE A 113 20.89 6.25 -12.61
C ILE A 113 21.86 6.59 -11.49
N LEU A 114 21.34 7.18 -10.42
CA LEU A 114 22.06 7.54 -9.21
C LEU A 114 21.32 6.92 -8.01
N ASN A 115 21.91 5.94 -7.34
CA ASN A 115 21.25 5.21 -6.26
C ASN A 115 22.11 5.18 -5.00
N ASN A 116 21.60 5.72 -3.89
CA ASN A 116 22.35 5.83 -2.63
C ASN A 116 23.75 6.44 -2.83
N ALA A 117 23.87 7.39 -3.76
CA ALA A 117 25.07 8.15 -3.98
C ALA A 117 25.03 9.38 -3.06
N SER A 118 26.11 9.69 -2.35
CA SER A 118 26.13 10.80 -1.38
C SER A 118 25.65 12.14 -1.98
N GLN A 119 26.29 12.58 -3.07
CA GLN A 119 26.01 13.81 -3.81
C GLN A 119 26.51 13.70 -5.24
N PHE A 120 25.76 14.21 -6.21
CA PHE A 120 26.17 14.30 -7.61
C PHE A 120 25.83 15.65 -8.24
N ASP A 121 26.79 16.28 -8.90
CA ASP A 121 26.55 17.51 -9.67
C ASP A 121 26.39 17.21 -11.16
N ILE A 122 25.17 17.37 -11.67
CA ILE A 122 24.91 17.11 -13.09
C ILE A 122 25.70 18.08 -13.96
N SER A 123 26.11 19.28 -13.50
CA SER A 123 26.92 20.23 -14.31
C SER A 123 28.16 19.58 -14.92
N ASN A 124 28.67 18.51 -14.30
CA ASN A 124 29.87 17.81 -14.71
C ASN A 124 29.68 16.91 -15.96
N ILE A 125 28.45 16.65 -16.43
CA ILE A 125 28.20 15.86 -17.66
C ILE A 125 27.54 16.67 -18.79
N ASN A 126 27.75 16.24 -20.03
CA ASN A 126 27.10 16.81 -21.20
C ASN A 126 25.69 16.21 -21.38
N CYS A 127 24.67 16.99 -21.03
CA CYS A 127 23.28 16.52 -21.02
C CYS A 127 22.52 16.67 -22.34
N LYS A 128 23.18 17.06 -23.45
CA LYS A 128 22.51 17.26 -24.75
C LYS A 128 21.77 16.03 -25.28
N ARG A 129 22.10 14.84 -24.76
CA ARG A 129 21.51 13.56 -25.17
C ARG A 129 20.84 12.83 -24.01
N LEU A 130 20.85 13.41 -22.81
CA LEU A 130 20.24 12.79 -21.65
C LEU A 130 18.73 12.74 -21.90
N LYS A 131 18.19 11.53 -21.83
CA LYS A 131 16.78 11.20 -22.01
C LYS A 131 16.11 10.91 -20.68
N THR A 132 16.79 10.11 -19.86
CA THR A 132 16.27 9.64 -18.58
C THR A 132 17.25 9.91 -17.45
N LEU A 133 16.70 10.25 -16.29
CA LEU A 133 17.44 10.43 -15.04
C LEU A 133 16.65 9.78 -13.91
N SER A 134 17.26 8.83 -13.21
CA SER A 134 16.71 8.22 -11.99
C SER A 134 17.60 8.58 -10.80
N ILE A 135 16.99 9.02 -9.71
CA ILE A 135 17.66 9.47 -8.50
C ILE A 135 16.99 8.79 -7.30
N THR A 136 17.72 7.98 -6.56
CA THR A 136 17.25 7.36 -5.32
C THR A 136 18.23 7.71 -4.21
N ASN A 137 17.73 8.26 -3.10
CA ASN A 137 18.52 8.60 -1.90
C ASN A 137 19.85 9.32 -2.22
N THR A 138 19.82 10.22 -3.20
CA THR A 138 21.01 10.91 -3.69
C THR A 138 20.77 12.40 -3.78
N LYS A 139 21.67 13.21 -3.19
CA LYS A 139 21.58 14.66 -3.33
C LYS A 139 22.11 15.10 -4.70
N VAL A 140 21.25 15.67 -5.54
CA VAL A 140 21.65 16.08 -6.88
C VAL A 140 21.53 17.60 -7.07
N SER A 141 22.59 18.24 -7.55
CA SER A 141 22.61 19.67 -7.87
C SER A 141 22.52 19.93 -9.39
N ASN A 142 22.07 21.14 -9.75
CA ASN A 142 21.99 21.64 -11.12
C ASN A 142 21.06 20.84 -12.07
N ILE A 143 20.04 20.15 -11.53
CA ILE A 143 18.99 19.46 -12.33
C ILE A 143 18.31 20.43 -13.30
N GLN A 144 18.13 21.69 -12.90
CA GLN A 144 17.41 22.71 -13.67
C GLN A 144 17.95 22.91 -15.09
N LYS A 145 19.22 22.61 -15.37
CA LYS A 145 19.78 22.72 -16.73
C LYS A 145 19.13 21.77 -17.74
N LEU A 146 18.37 20.78 -17.26
CA LEU A 146 17.64 19.80 -18.05
C LEU A 146 16.25 20.30 -18.48
N CYS A 147 15.71 21.38 -17.91
CA CYS A 147 14.31 21.77 -18.09
C CYS A 147 13.94 22.15 -19.53
N ASP A 148 14.89 22.75 -20.26
CA ASP A 148 14.74 23.14 -21.66
C ASP A 148 15.36 22.11 -22.63
N SER A 149 15.90 20.99 -22.11
CA SER A 149 16.51 19.97 -22.96
C SER A 149 15.43 19.25 -23.80
N PRO A 150 15.52 19.27 -25.14
CA PRO A 150 14.52 18.62 -25.99
C PRO A 150 14.63 17.09 -25.99
N SER A 151 15.76 16.53 -25.54
CA SER A 151 15.93 15.08 -25.45
C SER A 151 15.44 14.50 -24.13
N PHE A 152 15.32 15.33 -23.09
CA PHE A 152 15.04 14.89 -21.72
C PHE A 152 13.53 14.74 -21.51
N VAL A 153 13.09 13.51 -21.29
CA VAL A 153 11.67 13.14 -21.33
C VAL A 153 11.21 12.36 -20.10
N SER A 154 12.13 11.82 -19.29
CA SER A 154 11.81 10.99 -18.13
C SER A 154 12.66 11.34 -16.92
N LEU A 155 11.99 11.56 -15.80
CA LEU A 155 12.60 11.84 -14.50
C LEU A 155 11.97 10.97 -13.41
N THR A 156 12.81 10.28 -12.65
CA THR A 156 12.42 9.53 -11.45
C THR A 156 13.22 10.04 -10.26
N ILE A 157 12.55 10.35 -9.15
CA ILE A 157 13.20 10.76 -7.89
C ILE A 157 12.51 10.06 -6.71
N SER A 158 13.27 9.38 -5.86
CA SER A 158 12.78 8.72 -4.65
C SER A 158 13.65 9.04 -3.43
N GLY A 159 13.01 9.25 -2.27
CA GLY A 159 13.72 9.35 -0.98
C GLY A 159 14.70 10.52 -0.87
N VAL A 160 14.44 11.62 -1.58
CA VAL A 160 15.22 12.86 -1.47
C VAL A 160 14.43 13.82 -0.59
N ASP A 161 14.90 14.04 0.63
CA ASP A 161 14.35 15.07 1.51
C ASP A 161 14.59 16.44 0.86
N SER A 162 13.52 17.05 0.35
CA SER A 162 13.59 18.38 -0.26
C SER A 162 12.52 19.27 0.35
N GLU A 163 12.93 20.11 1.30
CA GLU A 163 12.10 21.22 1.79
C GLU A 163 11.79 22.23 0.67
N ASN A 164 12.57 22.22 -0.43
CA ASN A 164 12.39 23.07 -1.61
C ASN A 164 12.38 22.25 -2.91
N ASN A 165 11.29 22.37 -3.67
CA ASN A 165 11.03 21.70 -4.95
C ASN A 165 11.19 22.62 -6.19
N ASP A 166 11.80 23.79 -6.02
CA ASP A 166 12.07 24.74 -7.11
C ASP A 166 12.81 24.11 -8.29
N PHE A 167 13.58 23.04 -8.04
CA PHE A 167 14.34 22.30 -9.04
C PHE A 167 13.48 21.55 -10.07
N LEU A 168 12.16 21.43 -9.88
CA LEU A 168 11.22 20.81 -10.83
C LEU A 168 10.50 21.83 -11.72
N LYS A 169 10.69 23.13 -11.50
CA LYS A 169 10.01 24.18 -12.29
C LYS A 169 10.49 24.16 -13.75
N GLY A 170 9.61 24.46 -14.70
CA GLY A 170 9.98 24.71 -16.10
C GLY A 170 10.27 23.48 -16.97
N PHE A 171 10.17 22.25 -16.47
CA PHE A 171 10.34 21.02 -17.26
C PHE A 171 9.17 20.77 -18.22
N LYS A 172 9.21 21.38 -19.42
CA LYS A 172 8.08 21.36 -20.36
C LYS A 172 8.03 20.11 -21.25
N ASN A 173 9.15 19.39 -21.38
CA ASN A 173 9.30 18.28 -22.34
C ASN A 173 9.12 16.89 -21.72
N LEU A 174 8.91 16.80 -20.40
CA LEU A 174 8.70 15.51 -19.74
C LEU A 174 7.43 14.84 -20.25
N THR A 175 7.54 13.55 -20.56
CA THR A 175 6.43 12.63 -20.84
C THR A 175 6.22 11.65 -19.70
N TYR A 176 7.24 11.43 -18.87
CA TYR A 176 7.22 10.57 -17.69
C TYR A 176 7.80 11.31 -16.49
N LEU A 177 7.06 11.32 -15.37
CA LEU A 177 7.53 11.82 -14.09
C LEU A 177 7.12 10.85 -12.98
N SER A 178 8.08 10.40 -12.19
CA SER A 178 7.85 9.59 -10.98
C SER A 178 8.54 10.24 -9.79
N LEU A 179 7.78 10.58 -8.76
CA LEU A 179 8.25 11.16 -7.51
C LEU A 179 7.68 10.33 -6.36
N SER A 180 8.52 9.70 -5.53
CA SER A 180 8.06 8.85 -4.43
C SER A 180 8.76 9.23 -3.13
N ASP A 181 8.02 9.23 -2.03
CA ASP A 181 8.53 9.57 -0.70
C ASP A 181 9.13 10.98 -0.60
N ILE A 182 8.53 11.94 -1.32
CA ILE A 182 8.91 13.36 -1.27
C ILE A 182 7.68 14.18 -0.85
N HIS A 183 7.74 14.77 0.34
CA HIS A 183 6.61 15.50 0.90
C HIS A 183 6.47 16.90 0.28
N PHE A 184 5.50 17.08 -0.62
CA PHE A 184 5.25 18.36 -1.27
C PHE A 184 4.16 19.16 -0.57
N LYS A 185 4.48 20.41 -0.19
CA LYS A 185 3.46 21.40 0.22
C LYS A 185 2.72 22.01 -0.98
N ASP A 186 3.40 22.16 -2.11
CA ASP A 186 2.85 22.70 -3.36
C ASP A 186 3.49 22.01 -4.57
N ALA A 187 2.69 21.35 -5.41
CA ALA A 187 3.14 20.73 -6.65
C ALA A 187 2.70 21.51 -7.91
N SER A 188 2.49 22.82 -7.79
CA SER A 188 2.08 23.71 -8.89
C SER A 188 3.02 23.73 -10.09
N PHE A 189 4.26 23.25 -9.96
CA PHE A 189 5.20 23.08 -11.07
C PHE A 189 4.66 22.15 -12.17
N LEU A 190 3.76 21.22 -11.83
CA LEU A 190 3.16 20.27 -12.78
C LEU A 190 2.35 20.96 -13.87
N LYS A 191 1.81 22.16 -13.63
CA LYS A 191 0.96 22.90 -14.58
C LYS A 191 1.65 23.17 -15.93
N ASP A 192 2.98 23.22 -15.95
CA ASP A 192 3.80 23.54 -17.12
C ASP A 192 4.18 22.28 -17.93
N MET A 193 3.99 21.07 -17.37
CA MET A 193 4.44 19.80 -17.93
C MET A 193 3.39 19.18 -18.89
N LYS A 194 2.91 19.95 -19.86
CA LYS A 194 1.75 19.62 -20.72
C LYS A 194 1.92 18.37 -21.59
N ASN A 195 3.15 17.87 -21.74
CA ASN A 195 3.46 16.67 -22.50
C ASN A 195 3.45 15.39 -21.64
N LEU A 196 3.18 15.49 -20.32
CA LEU A 196 3.11 14.32 -19.45
C LEU A 196 2.05 13.35 -19.92
N GLU A 197 2.47 12.09 -20.05
CA GLU A 197 1.63 10.93 -20.30
C GLU A 197 1.55 10.03 -19.07
N ILE A 198 2.61 9.97 -18.29
CA ILE A 198 2.71 9.14 -17.08
C ILE A 198 3.14 10.03 -15.91
N LEU A 199 2.34 10.03 -14.85
CA LEU A 199 2.61 10.77 -13.62
C LEU A 199 2.38 9.86 -12.41
N TYR A 200 3.46 9.56 -11.70
CA TYR A 200 3.42 8.83 -10.43
C TYR A 200 3.92 9.73 -9.31
N MET A 201 3.10 9.92 -8.28
CA MET A 201 3.39 10.71 -7.09
C MET A 201 2.86 10.02 -5.82
N GLU A 202 3.28 8.78 -5.60
CA GLU A 202 2.94 8.02 -4.39
C GLU A 202 3.61 8.62 -3.14
N ASN A 203 2.91 8.60 -2.02
CA ASN A 203 3.44 8.99 -0.71
C ASN A 203 4.12 10.39 -0.72
N CYS A 204 3.44 11.34 -1.36
CA CYS A 204 3.96 12.68 -1.61
C CYS A 204 3.32 13.76 -0.72
N GLY A 205 2.42 13.38 0.19
CA GLY A 205 1.69 14.30 1.06
C GLY A 205 0.72 15.24 0.33
N LEU A 206 0.34 14.94 -0.90
CA LEU A 206 -0.52 15.79 -1.73
C LEU A 206 -1.94 15.88 -1.15
N SER A 207 -2.51 17.07 -1.06
CA SER A 207 -3.92 17.27 -0.65
C SER A 207 -4.78 17.94 -1.72
N ASN A 208 -4.15 18.58 -2.70
CA ASN A 208 -4.76 19.26 -3.83
C ASN A 208 -4.04 18.80 -5.09
N ILE A 209 -4.78 18.54 -6.17
CA ILE A 209 -4.25 18.15 -7.49
C ILE A 209 -4.80 19.00 -8.65
N THR A 210 -5.44 20.14 -8.36
CA THR A 210 -6.04 21.02 -9.38
C THR A 210 -5.04 21.51 -10.44
N TYR A 211 -3.75 21.53 -10.14
CA TYR A 211 -2.68 21.88 -11.08
C TYR A 211 -2.53 20.89 -12.24
N VAL A 212 -2.96 19.62 -12.11
CA VAL A 212 -2.91 18.65 -13.23
C VAL A 212 -4.10 18.79 -14.19
N ALA A 213 -5.07 19.66 -13.92
CA ALA A 213 -6.33 19.73 -14.66
C ALA A 213 -6.17 19.95 -16.18
N ASN A 214 -5.05 20.53 -16.63
CA ASN A 214 -4.77 20.80 -18.05
C ASN A 214 -3.82 19.77 -18.71
N LEU A 215 -3.41 18.72 -17.99
CA LEU A 215 -2.51 17.67 -18.51
C LEU A 215 -3.31 16.63 -19.30
N LYS A 216 -3.81 17.03 -20.47
CA LYS A 216 -4.77 16.23 -21.27
C LYS A 216 -4.20 14.94 -21.87
N ASN A 217 -2.88 14.77 -21.86
CA ASN A 217 -2.20 13.61 -22.44
C ASN A 217 -1.95 12.49 -21.42
N ILE A 218 -2.37 12.65 -20.17
CA ILE A 218 -2.20 11.64 -19.13
C ILE A 218 -2.93 10.35 -19.52
N LYS A 219 -2.14 9.27 -19.56
CA LYS A 219 -2.55 7.88 -19.79
C LYS A 219 -2.47 7.09 -18.50
N GLU A 220 -1.48 7.38 -17.65
CA GLU A 220 -1.29 6.69 -16.39
C GLU A 220 -1.09 7.69 -15.25
N LEU A 221 -1.88 7.53 -14.20
CA LEU A 221 -1.87 8.39 -13.03
C LEU A 221 -1.82 7.54 -11.76
N ASN A 222 -0.74 7.64 -11.01
CA ASN A 222 -0.62 7.04 -9.69
C ASN A 222 -0.44 8.15 -8.63
N LEU A 223 -1.39 8.23 -7.71
CA LEU A 223 -1.46 9.18 -6.61
C LEU A 223 -1.82 8.47 -5.29
N CYS A 224 -1.56 7.16 -5.17
CA CYS A 224 -1.86 6.42 -3.95
C CYS A 224 -1.09 6.98 -2.74
N ASN A 225 -1.57 6.68 -1.54
CA ASN A 225 -0.93 7.09 -0.28
C ASN A 225 -0.74 8.60 -0.17
N ASN A 226 -1.78 9.39 -0.45
CA ASN A 226 -1.76 10.84 -0.30
C ASN A 226 -2.92 11.31 0.59
N ASN A 227 -3.11 12.62 0.70
CA ASN A 227 -4.17 13.26 1.47
C ASN A 227 -5.22 13.94 0.56
N ILE A 228 -5.42 13.44 -0.66
CA ILE A 228 -6.30 14.06 -1.66
C ILE A 228 -7.76 13.90 -1.23
N ILE A 229 -8.53 14.99 -1.34
CA ILE A 229 -9.97 15.01 -0.99
C ILE A 229 -10.84 15.15 -2.24
N ASP A 230 -10.39 15.92 -3.24
CA ASP A 230 -11.12 16.19 -4.48
C ASP A 230 -10.38 15.61 -5.69
N ILE A 231 -11.05 14.69 -6.39
CA ILE A 231 -10.53 13.99 -7.56
C ILE A 231 -11.27 14.38 -8.86
N SER A 232 -12.07 15.44 -8.83
CA SER A 232 -12.93 15.89 -9.95
C SER A 232 -12.18 16.25 -11.23
N VAL A 233 -10.86 16.41 -11.17
CA VAL A 233 -9.98 16.64 -12.33
C VAL A 233 -9.86 15.43 -13.25
N ILE A 234 -10.16 14.21 -12.78
CA ILE A 234 -10.04 12.97 -13.58
C ILE A 234 -10.83 13.05 -14.89
N LYS A 235 -11.98 13.72 -14.88
CA LYS A 235 -12.82 13.91 -16.08
C LYS A 235 -12.12 14.62 -17.25
N ASN A 236 -10.94 15.20 -17.01
CA ASN A 236 -10.13 15.88 -18.02
C ASN A 236 -9.09 14.97 -18.70
N PHE A 237 -9.03 13.67 -18.34
CA PHE A 237 -8.06 12.70 -18.85
C PHE A 237 -8.73 11.63 -19.74
N PRO A 238 -9.09 11.95 -21.00
CA PRO A 238 -9.78 11.02 -21.89
C PRO A 238 -8.88 9.87 -22.40
N GLU A 239 -7.56 10.01 -22.25
CA GLU A 239 -6.57 9.02 -22.64
C GLU A 239 -6.18 8.08 -21.48
N LEU A 240 -6.78 8.25 -20.29
CA LEU A 240 -6.43 7.49 -19.10
C LEU A 240 -6.74 6.00 -19.28
N THR A 241 -5.71 5.17 -19.11
CA THR A 241 -5.75 3.70 -19.15
C THR A 241 -5.51 3.09 -17.76
N TYR A 242 -4.75 3.77 -16.90
CA TYR A 242 -4.43 3.32 -15.55
C TYR A 242 -4.63 4.46 -14.54
N LEU A 243 -5.33 4.15 -13.45
CA LEU A 243 -5.54 5.05 -12.32
C LEU A 243 -5.24 4.32 -11.01
N SER A 244 -4.40 4.91 -10.16
CA SER A 244 -4.29 4.53 -8.76
C SER A 244 -4.43 5.77 -7.88
N ILE A 245 -5.46 5.78 -7.05
CA ILE A 245 -5.83 6.85 -6.11
C ILE A 245 -6.20 6.26 -4.74
N SER A 246 -5.79 5.03 -4.48
CA SER A 246 -6.06 4.34 -3.23
C SER A 246 -5.40 5.01 -2.03
N GLN A 247 -5.91 4.72 -0.83
CA GLN A 247 -5.35 5.23 0.42
C GLN A 247 -5.25 6.76 0.41
N ASN A 248 -6.36 7.41 0.10
CA ASN A 248 -6.53 8.86 0.12
C ASN A 248 -7.75 9.23 0.99
N LYS A 249 -8.17 10.49 0.95
CA LYS A 249 -9.36 11.00 1.66
C LYS A 249 -10.44 11.45 0.68
N ILE A 250 -10.49 10.84 -0.51
CA ILE A 250 -11.36 11.25 -1.61
C ILE A 250 -12.80 11.01 -1.20
N GLN A 251 -13.64 12.03 -1.31
CA GLN A 251 -15.04 11.98 -0.92
C GLN A 251 -15.97 12.40 -2.06
N GLY A 252 -17.23 11.97 -2.00
CA GLY A 252 -18.22 12.30 -3.03
C GLY A 252 -18.15 11.32 -4.21
N THR A 253 -18.23 11.87 -5.42
CA THR A 253 -18.37 11.08 -6.66
C THR A 253 -17.02 10.87 -7.35
N LEU A 254 -16.67 9.61 -7.64
CA LEU A 254 -15.63 9.26 -8.61
C LEU A 254 -16.24 9.20 -10.02
N ASP A 255 -16.01 10.22 -10.84
CA ASP A 255 -16.58 10.32 -12.18
C ASP A 255 -15.60 9.84 -13.27
N LEU A 256 -15.77 8.58 -13.70
CA LEU A 256 -15.02 7.94 -14.79
C LEU A 256 -15.78 7.99 -16.12
N SER A 257 -16.85 8.78 -16.23
CA SER A 257 -17.66 8.87 -17.45
C SER A 257 -16.91 9.45 -18.65
N ASN A 258 -15.77 10.12 -18.45
CA ASN A 258 -14.91 10.64 -19.51
C ASN A 258 -13.63 9.81 -19.73
N CYS A 259 -13.53 8.60 -19.16
CA CYS A 259 -12.35 7.75 -19.26
C CYS A 259 -12.68 6.45 -20.02
N PRO A 260 -13.02 6.51 -21.33
CA PRO A 260 -13.46 5.35 -22.10
C PRO A 260 -12.37 4.30 -22.34
N LYS A 261 -11.10 4.68 -22.15
CA LYS A 261 -9.91 3.82 -22.36
C LYS A 261 -9.40 3.18 -21.08
N LEU A 262 -10.06 3.42 -19.95
CA LEU A 262 -9.61 2.93 -18.65
C LEU A 262 -9.65 1.40 -18.66
N LEU A 263 -8.54 0.80 -18.24
CA LEU A 263 -8.38 -0.65 -18.10
C LEU A 263 -8.29 -1.05 -16.63
N TYR A 264 -7.71 -0.18 -15.81
CA TYR A 264 -7.53 -0.41 -14.39
C TYR A 264 -7.74 0.86 -13.58
N ALA A 265 -8.47 0.75 -12.48
CA ALA A 265 -8.60 1.79 -11.47
C ALA A 265 -8.54 1.19 -10.06
N ASP A 266 -7.53 1.60 -9.28
CA ASP A 266 -7.50 1.36 -7.85
C ASP A 266 -7.96 2.61 -7.10
N ALA A 267 -9.13 2.55 -6.49
CA ALA A 267 -9.69 3.60 -5.66
C ALA A 267 -10.03 3.11 -4.24
N GLN A 268 -9.43 2.00 -3.82
CA GLN A 268 -9.71 1.41 -2.51
C GLN A 268 -9.34 2.35 -1.36
N SER A 269 -9.95 2.13 -0.19
CA SER A 269 -9.61 2.84 1.06
C SER A 269 -9.67 4.36 0.89
N ASN A 270 -10.85 4.84 0.48
CA ASN A 270 -11.20 6.26 0.36
C ASN A 270 -12.55 6.52 1.08
N LEU A 271 -13.14 7.69 0.86
CA LEU A 271 -14.46 8.07 1.40
C LEU A 271 -15.49 8.27 0.26
N ILE A 272 -15.28 7.64 -0.90
CA ILE A 272 -16.15 7.75 -2.08
C ILE A 272 -17.53 7.19 -1.73
N ASN A 273 -18.59 7.87 -2.15
CA ASN A 273 -19.96 7.41 -1.90
C ASN A 273 -20.78 7.16 -3.16
N GLU A 274 -20.29 7.64 -4.32
CA GLU A 274 -20.90 7.45 -5.62
C GLU A 274 -19.79 7.28 -6.67
N PHE A 275 -20.06 6.52 -7.73
CA PHE A 275 -19.19 6.47 -8.90
C PHE A 275 -20.01 6.50 -10.18
N LYS A 276 -19.40 7.02 -11.25
CA LYS A 276 -20.00 7.06 -12.60
C LYS A 276 -19.05 6.42 -13.58
N LEU A 277 -19.59 5.64 -14.50
CA LEU A 277 -18.82 4.88 -15.46
C LEU A 277 -19.15 5.34 -16.88
N HIS A 278 -18.14 5.28 -17.75
CA HIS A 278 -18.39 5.40 -19.18
C HIS A 278 -19.16 4.17 -19.67
N LYS A 279 -20.15 4.36 -20.55
CA LYS A 279 -21.03 3.28 -21.05
C LYS A 279 -20.30 2.12 -21.74
N ASP A 280 -19.14 2.39 -22.33
CA ASP A 280 -18.33 1.42 -23.07
C ASP A 280 -17.09 0.96 -22.29
N ILE A 281 -17.03 1.21 -20.98
CA ILE A 281 -15.86 0.87 -20.15
C ILE A 281 -15.65 -0.65 -20.07
N SER A 282 -14.39 -1.06 -20.16
CA SER A 282 -13.93 -2.45 -19.98
C SER A 282 -12.71 -2.41 -19.06
N ALA A 283 -12.96 -2.48 -17.76
CA ALA A 283 -11.94 -2.20 -16.74
C ALA A 283 -12.10 -3.09 -15.51
N ASN A 284 -11.00 -3.29 -14.80
CA ASN A 284 -11.00 -3.73 -13.41
C ASN A 284 -10.95 -2.50 -12.49
N ILE A 285 -11.94 -2.34 -11.63
CA ILE A 285 -12.14 -1.18 -10.77
C ILE A 285 -12.24 -1.65 -9.32
N ASP A 286 -11.23 -1.36 -8.51
CA ASP A 286 -11.27 -1.60 -7.07
C ASP A 286 -11.86 -0.37 -6.36
N LEU A 287 -13.07 -0.53 -5.81
CA LEU A 287 -13.74 0.47 -4.99
C LEU A 287 -13.90 -0.02 -3.54
N SER A 288 -13.13 -1.03 -3.13
CA SER A 288 -13.23 -1.60 -1.80
C SER A 288 -12.93 -0.56 -0.71
N TYR A 289 -13.49 -0.78 0.48
CA TYR A 289 -13.30 0.11 1.64
C TYR A 289 -13.62 1.58 1.37
N ASN A 290 -14.74 1.83 0.71
CA ASN A 290 -15.32 3.16 0.52
C ASN A 290 -16.65 3.30 1.29
N ASN A 291 -17.35 4.42 1.07
CA ASN A 291 -18.65 4.75 1.68
C ASN A 291 -19.82 4.56 0.71
N ILE A 292 -19.70 3.66 -0.27
CA ILE A 292 -20.75 3.42 -1.27
C ILE A 292 -21.91 2.70 -0.59
N LYS A 293 -23.13 3.20 -0.81
CA LYS A 293 -24.37 2.65 -0.25
C LYS A 293 -25.33 2.13 -1.31
N GLU A 294 -25.29 2.70 -2.50
CA GLU A 294 -26.21 2.37 -3.59
C GLU A 294 -25.41 2.31 -4.89
N ILE A 295 -25.82 1.40 -5.76
CA ILE A 295 -25.25 1.24 -7.10
C ILE A 295 -26.38 1.00 -8.10
N ASP A 296 -26.23 1.50 -9.32
CA ASP A 296 -27.14 1.17 -10.41
C ASP A 296 -26.76 -0.19 -11.02
N ILE A 297 -27.17 -1.25 -10.32
CA ILE A 297 -26.84 -2.63 -10.68
C ILE A 297 -27.40 -3.04 -12.06
N ASN A 298 -28.52 -2.45 -12.46
CA ASN A 298 -29.13 -2.72 -13.76
C ASN A 298 -28.27 -2.17 -14.90
N THR A 299 -27.77 -0.94 -14.77
CA THR A 299 -26.82 -0.40 -15.74
C THR A 299 -25.53 -1.22 -15.74
N ILE A 300 -24.96 -1.53 -14.56
CA ILE A 300 -23.71 -2.29 -14.45
C ILE A 300 -23.82 -3.68 -15.10
N ASN A 301 -24.90 -4.42 -14.87
CA ASN A 301 -25.10 -5.77 -15.43
C ASN A 301 -25.25 -5.78 -16.96
N ASN A 302 -25.69 -4.66 -17.55
CA ASN A 302 -25.84 -4.49 -18.99
C ASN A 302 -24.55 -4.00 -19.68
N MET A 303 -23.50 -3.69 -18.92
CA MET A 303 -22.19 -3.33 -19.49
C MET A 303 -21.43 -4.55 -20.04
N ASN A 304 -20.27 -4.28 -20.66
CA ASN A 304 -19.34 -5.28 -21.16
C ASN A 304 -19.03 -6.35 -20.08
N SER A 305 -18.88 -7.62 -20.48
CA SER A 305 -18.51 -8.74 -19.61
C SER A 305 -17.09 -8.67 -19.04
N GLU A 306 -16.23 -7.82 -19.59
CA GLU A 306 -14.86 -7.61 -19.11
C GLU A 306 -14.78 -6.55 -17.98
N LEU A 307 -15.92 -5.95 -17.58
CA LEU A 307 -16.00 -5.05 -16.43
C LEU A 307 -16.01 -5.85 -15.12
N ARG A 308 -15.05 -5.56 -14.23
CA ARG A 308 -15.04 -6.06 -12.85
C ARG A 308 -14.98 -4.87 -11.90
N ILE A 309 -15.86 -4.85 -10.90
CA ILE A 309 -15.92 -3.82 -9.86
C ILE A 309 -15.89 -4.52 -8.49
N ASP A 310 -14.84 -4.28 -7.72
CA ASP A 310 -14.77 -4.74 -6.34
C ASP A 310 -15.44 -3.74 -5.39
N LEU A 311 -16.36 -4.24 -4.57
CA LEU A 311 -17.10 -3.44 -3.60
C LEU A 311 -16.93 -3.93 -2.16
N PHE A 312 -15.91 -4.74 -1.88
CA PHE A 312 -15.62 -5.23 -0.52
C PHE A 312 -15.56 -4.08 0.50
N GLY A 313 -15.96 -4.32 1.76
CA GLY A 313 -15.96 -3.30 2.81
C GLY A 313 -16.95 -2.12 2.69
N ASN A 314 -17.64 -1.93 1.55
CA ASN A 314 -18.65 -0.87 1.40
C ASN A 314 -19.96 -1.22 2.11
N ASN A 315 -20.61 -0.24 2.75
CA ASN A 315 -21.87 -0.44 3.47
C ASN A 315 -23.09 -0.36 2.54
N LEU A 316 -23.15 -1.27 1.56
CA LEU A 316 -24.21 -1.34 0.55
C LEU A 316 -25.57 -1.60 1.19
N SER A 317 -26.60 -0.92 0.68
CA SER A 317 -28.00 -1.20 0.97
C SER A 317 -28.37 -2.59 0.45
N ASP A 318 -29.37 -3.21 1.08
CA ASP A 318 -29.83 -4.53 0.67
C ASP A 318 -30.33 -4.50 -0.77
N ASN A 319 -29.69 -5.27 -1.64
CA ASN A 319 -30.04 -5.37 -3.04
C ASN A 319 -29.67 -6.78 -3.55
N PRO A 320 -30.64 -7.72 -3.59
CA PRO A 320 -30.37 -9.10 -3.98
C PRO A 320 -29.98 -9.25 -5.46
N GLU A 321 -30.19 -8.24 -6.32
CA GLU A 321 -29.75 -8.29 -7.72
C GLU A 321 -28.22 -8.30 -7.83
N ILE A 322 -27.51 -7.78 -6.82
CA ILE A 322 -26.04 -7.77 -6.75
C ILE A 322 -25.50 -9.20 -6.67
N LYS A 323 -26.21 -10.10 -5.97
CA LYS A 323 -25.80 -11.50 -5.79
C LYS A 323 -25.57 -12.25 -7.11
N ASN A 324 -26.31 -11.89 -8.15
CA ASN A 324 -26.24 -12.53 -9.47
C ASN A 324 -25.43 -11.71 -10.48
N SER A 325 -24.80 -10.63 -10.05
CA SER A 325 -23.97 -9.83 -10.94
C SER A 325 -22.70 -10.57 -11.30
N LYS A 326 -22.38 -10.60 -12.60
CA LYS A 326 -21.09 -11.08 -13.13
C LYS A 326 -19.98 -10.01 -13.05
N ASN A 327 -20.36 -8.75 -12.84
CA ASN A 327 -19.46 -7.60 -12.91
C ASN A 327 -19.09 -7.06 -11.51
N ILE A 328 -19.72 -7.56 -10.44
CA ILE A 328 -19.44 -7.16 -9.05
C ILE A 328 -18.73 -8.29 -8.31
N THR A 329 -17.66 -7.96 -7.59
CA THR A 329 -16.97 -8.87 -6.67
C THR A 329 -16.81 -8.28 -5.28
N PHE A 330 -16.49 -9.15 -4.33
CA PHE A 330 -16.17 -8.80 -2.96
C PHE A 330 -14.91 -9.56 -2.54
N THR A 331 -13.75 -9.07 -2.94
CA THR A 331 -12.47 -9.69 -2.61
C THR A 331 -11.95 -9.11 -1.30
N SER A 332 -11.76 -9.96 -0.29
CA SER A 332 -11.20 -9.59 1.00
C SER A 332 -9.73 -9.16 0.89
N LYS A 333 -9.18 -8.65 2.00
CA LYS A 333 -7.74 -8.40 2.15
C LYS A 333 -6.86 -9.64 2.15
N SER A 334 -7.42 -10.83 2.09
CA SER A 334 -6.69 -12.10 1.98
C SER A 334 -6.82 -12.75 0.60
N THR A 335 -7.28 -12.00 -0.39
CA THR A 335 -7.58 -12.41 -1.76
C THR A 335 -8.76 -13.36 -1.89
N LEU A 336 -9.48 -13.58 -0.79
CA LEU A 336 -10.64 -14.45 -0.75
C LEU A 336 -11.84 -13.72 -1.35
N GLU A 337 -12.33 -14.21 -2.48
CA GLU A 337 -13.59 -13.74 -3.04
C GLU A 337 -14.76 -14.29 -2.22
N LEU A 338 -15.52 -13.38 -1.60
CA LEU A 338 -16.74 -13.68 -0.88
C LEU A 338 -17.96 -13.54 -1.80
N THR A 339 -18.95 -14.38 -1.57
CA THR A 339 -20.29 -14.16 -2.09
C THR A 339 -20.92 -12.92 -1.46
N TYR A 340 -21.95 -12.38 -2.12
CA TYR A 340 -22.74 -11.25 -1.58
C TYR A 340 -23.25 -11.51 -0.14
N ASP A 341 -23.73 -12.72 0.13
CA ASP A 341 -24.28 -13.09 1.45
C ASP A 341 -23.17 -13.18 2.51
N GLU A 342 -21.99 -13.72 2.14
CA GLU A 342 -20.82 -13.78 3.03
C GLU A 342 -20.29 -12.36 3.33
N HIS A 343 -20.18 -11.50 2.31
CA HIS A 343 -19.78 -10.09 2.52
C HIS A 343 -20.75 -9.35 3.45
N ARG A 344 -22.07 -9.57 3.28
CA ARG A 344 -23.10 -9.05 4.19
C ARG A 344 -22.94 -9.57 5.61
N ALA A 345 -22.69 -10.86 5.78
CA ALA A 345 -22.44 -11.46 7.09
C ALA A 345 -21.21 -10.85 7.77
N TYR A 346 -20.12 -10.64 7.01
CA TYR A 346 -18.92 -9.94 7.47
C TYR A 346 -19.24 -8.51 7.93
N LEU A 347 -19.95 -7.71 7.13
CA LEU A 347 -20.29 -6.34 7.52
C LEU A 347 -21.18 -6.28 8.77
N ASN A 348 -22.14 -7.20 8.88
CA ASN A 348 -22.97 -7.31 10.07
C ASN A 348 -22.13 -7.66 11.30
N ALA A 349 -21.19 -8.59 11.18
CA ALA A 349 -20.28 -8.96 12.26
C ALA A 349 -19.35 -7.79 12.66
N LEU A 350 -18.79 -7.07 11.69
CA LEU A 350 -17.95 -5.88 11.93
C LEU A 350 -18.73 -4.76 12.62
N ASN A 351 -19.93 -4.45 12.14
CA ASN A 351 -20.80 -3.44 12.74
C ASN A 351 -21.25 -3.85 14.15
N HIS A 352 -21.63 -5.12 14.35
CA HIS A 352 -21.99 -5.65 15.65
C HIS A 352 -20.83 -5.55 16.65
N PHE A 353 -19.61 -5.94 16.23
CA PHE A 353 -18.41 -5.82 17.05
C PHE A 353 -18.19 -4.37 17.51
N ASN A 354 -18.21 -3.42 16.57
CA ASN A 354 -18.02 -2.01 16.87
C ASN A 354 -19.09 -1.46 17.83
N ASN A 355 -20.36 -1.76 17.58
CA ASN A 355 -21.46 -1.30 18.43
C ASN A 355 -21.39 -1.90 19.85
N LYS A 356 -20.96 -3.16 19.96
CA LYS A 356 -20.84 -3.85 21.25
C LYS A 356 -19.68 -3.27 22.08
N TYR A 357 -18.49 -3.23 21.51
CA TYR A 357 -17.25 -3.00 22.28
C TYR A 357 -16.70 -1.57 22.21
N ILE A 358 -16.93 -0.83 21.13
CA ILE A 358 -16.28 0.46 20.92
C ILE A 358 -17.26 1.60 21.21
N ARG A 359 -16.76 2.69 21.80
CA ARG A 359 -17.54 3.90 22.06
C ARG A 359 -16.97 5.08 21.28
N PRO A 360 -17.79 5.84 20.51
CA PRO A 360 -17.30 6.93 19.67
C PRO A 360 -16.52 8.02 20.43
N GLU A 361 -16.91 8.31 21.67
CA GLU A 361 -16.35 9.35 22.52
C GLU A 361 -14.99 9.01 23.15
N TRP A 362 -14.56 7.75 23.05
CA TRP A 362 -13.25 7.35 23.57
C TRP A 362 -12.11 7.90 22.73
N SER A 363 -10.96 8.11 23.38
CA SER A 363 -9.72 8.40 22.68
C SER A 363 -9.33 7.23 21.77
N ASP A 364 -8.62 7.54 20.69
CA ASP A 364 -8.23 6.53 19.69
C ASP A 364 -7.40 5.40 20.32
N ILE A 365 -6.52 5.75 21.27
CA ILE A 365 -5.75 4.74 22.00
C ILE A 365 -6.62 3.77 22.80
N LYS A 366 -7.73 4.25 23.39
CA LYS A 366 -8.68 3.41 24.12
C LYS A 366 -9.46 2.52 23.17
N LYS A 367 -9.94 3.06 22.05
CA LYS A 367 -10.63 2.28 21.01
C LYS A 367 -9.72 1.16 20.49
N ALA A 368 -8.45 1.47 20.20
CA ALA A 368 -7.48 0.49 19.73
C ALA A 368 -7.21 -0.61 20.77
N ALA A 369 -6.97 -0.23 22.03
CA ALA A 369 -6.74 -1.19 23.12
C ALA A 369 -7.94 -2.12 23.33
N ILE A 370 -9.17 -1.59 23.31
CA ILE A 370 -10.38 -2.42 23.47
C ILE A 370 -10.61 -3.31 22.26
N ALA A 371 -10.40 -2.83 21.04
CA ALA A 371 -10.50 -3.65 19.85
C ALA A 371 -9.51 -4.84 19.92
N TYR A 372 -8.28 -4.59 20.38
CA TYR A 372 -7.26 -5.61 20.57
C TYR A 372 -7.74 -6.68 21.55
N ILE A 373 -8.18 -6.25 22.75
CA ILE A 373 -8.63 -7.18 23.81
C ILE A 373 -9.87 -7.95 23.37
N ALA A 374 -10.89 -7.26 22.86
CA ALA A 374 -12.15 -7.90 22.50
C ALA A 374 -11.99 -8.90 21.35
N LEU A 375 -11.20 -8.57 20.33
CA LEU A 375 -11.00 -9.46 19.19
C LEU A 375 -10.23 -10.73 19.59
N SER A 376 -9.18 -10.61 20.41
CA SER A 376 -8.39 -11.75 20.88
C SER A 376 -9.12 -12.64 21.89
N LEU A 377 -10.08 -12.08 22.63
CA LEU A 377 -10.98 -12.84 23.52
C LEU A 377 -12.05 -13.63 22.77
N ASN A 378 -12.59 -13.05 21.70
CA ASN A 378 -13.78 -13.57 21.03
C ASN A 378 -13.47 -14.38 19.77
N THR A 379 -12.18 -14.67 19.52
CA THR A 379 -11.74 -15.37 18.31
C THR A 379 -10.67 -16.38 18.68
N LYS A 380 -10.81 -17.62 18.19
CA LYS A 380 -9.86 -18.70 18.42
C LYS A 380 -8.72 -18.65 17.39
N TYR A 381 -7.49 -18.93 17.83
CA TYR A 381 -6.36 -19.13 16.94
C TYR A 381 -6.39 -20.54 16.35
N LEU A 382 -6.25 -20.66 15.04
CA LEU A 382 -6.22 -21.95 14.34
C LEU A 382 -4.79 -22.46 14.16
N TYR A 383 -4.26 -23.16 15.16
CA TYR A 383 -2.86 -23.61 15.17
C TYR A 383 -2.54 -24.69 14.14
N ASP A 384 -3.48 -25.60 13.84
CA ASP A 384 -3.24 -26.76 12.97
C ASP A 384 -3.95 -26.62 11.61
N TYR A 385 -4.02 -25.40 11.07
CA TYR A 385 -4.70 -25.11 9.80
C TYR A 385 -4.10 -25.87 8.61
N LYS A 386 -2.83 -26.31 8.71
CA LYS A 386 -2.16 -27.09 7.66
C LYS A 386 -2.61 -28.55 7.60
N ASN A 387 -3.13 -29.12 8.71
CA ASN A 387 -3.62 -30.50 8.76
C ASN A 387 -5.14 -30.61 9.02
N THR A 388 -5.86 -29.49 9.09
CA THR A 388 -7.33 -29.46 9.13
C THR A 388 -7.93 -29.45 7.73
N ASP A 389 -9.21 -29.83 7.63
CA ASP A 389 -9.93 -29.89 6.35
C ASP A 389 -9.95 -28.51 5.67
N LEU A 390 -9.75 -28.48 4.34
CA LEU A 390 -9.78 -27.26 3.50
C LEU A 390 -11.07 -26.44 3.69
N ALA A 391 -12.19 -27.12 3.97
CA ALA A 391 -13.46 -26.47 4.26
C ALA A 391 -13.42 -25.66 5.58
N GLU A 392 -12.66 -26.13 6.58
CA GLU A 392 -12.51 -25.47 7.89
C GLU A 392 -11.51 -24.31 7.84
N THR A 393 -10.59 -24.31 6.87
CA THR A 393 -9.49 -23.34 6.79
C THR A 393 -9.69 -22.27 5.71
N LYS A 394 -10.70 -22.42 4.82
CA LYS A 394 -11.03 -21.48 3.72
C LYS A 394 -10.98 -20.01 4.14
N TYR A 395 -11.51 -19.70 5.32
CA TYR A 395 -11.63 -18.31 5.80
C TYR A 395 -10.56 -17.92 6.81
N ALA A 396 -9.68 -18.85 7.22
CA ALA A 396 -8.77 -18.65 8.35
C ALA A 396 -7.83 -17.45 8.17
N HIS A 397 -7.44 -17.18 6.92
CA HIS A 397 -6.58 -16.07 6.55
C HIS A 397 -7.33 -14.74 6.32
N SER A 398 -8.64 -14.68 6.58
CA SER A 398 -9.47 -13.52 6.25
C SER A 398 -10.12 -12.88 7.48
N GLU A 399 -10.45 -11.60 7.37
CA GLU A 399 -11.29 -10.87 8.30
C GLU A 399 -12.67 -11.52 8.49
N TYR A 400 -13.17 -12.25 7.49
CA TYR A 400 -14.38 -13.07 7.61
C TYR A 400 -14.18 -14.21 8.61
N GLY A 401 -13.05 -14.92 8.56
CA GLY A 401 -12.74 -15.99 9.52
C GLY A 401 -12.71 -15.47 10.95
N ALA A 402 -12.02 -14.34 11.17
CA ALA A 402 -11.91 -13.74 12.50
C ALA A 402 -13.25 -13.19 13.01
N LEU A 403 -13.98 -12.41 12.20
CA LEU A 403 -15.19 -11.72 12.67
C LEU A 403 -16.44 -12.59 12.63
N VAL A 404 -16.60 -13.44 11.61
CA VAL A 404 -17.81 -14.26 11.40
C VAL A 404 -17.62 -15.65 11.99
N ASN A 405 -16.58 -16.39 11.58
CA ASN A 405 -16.36 -17.77 12.05
C ASN A 405 -15.72 -17.84 13.44
N LYS A 406 -15.29 -16.70 13.98
CA LYS A 406 -14.58 -16.61 15.28
C LYS A 406 -13.33 -17.51 15.34
N THR A 407 -12.71 -17.78 14.19
CA THR A 407 -11.52 -18.62 14.07
C THR A 407 -10.65 -18.12 12.93
N ALA A 408 -9.38 -17.81 13.21
CA ALA A 408 -8.45 -17.27 12.22
C ALA A 408 -6.98 -17.58 12.56
N VAL A 409 -6.08 -17.30 11.62
CA VAL A 409 -4.63 -17.24 11.81
C VAL A 409 -4.15 -15.78 11.74
N CYS A 410 -2.83 -15.56 11.78
CA CYS A 410 -2.25 -14.25 12.09
C CYS A 410 -2.71 -13.08 11.18
N ASP A 411 -2.83 -13.31 9.88
CA ASP A 411 -3.31 -12.33 8.91
C ASP A 411 -4.82 -12.08 9.02
N GLY A 412 -5.64 -13.12 9.19
CA GLY A 412 -7.08 -12.97 9.41
C GLY A 412 -7.40 -12.12 10.65
N PHE A 413 -6.64 -12.31 11.73
CA PHE A 413 -6.67 -11.43 12.91
C PHE A 413 -6.26 -10.00 12.58
N SER A 414 -5.15 -9.83 11.86
CA SER A 414 -4.59 -8.52 11.54
C SER A 414 -5.49 -7.71 10.59
N TYR A 415 -6.14 -8.36 9.63
CA TYR A 415 -7.12 -7.73 8.73
C TYR A 415 -8.37 -7.29 9.50
N ALA A 416 -8.94 -8.17 10.33
CA ALA A 416 -10.10 -7.84 11.16
C ALA A 416 -9.81 -6.68 12.11
N TYR A 417 -8.66 -6.68 12.78
CA TYR A 417 -8.24 -5.59 13.65
C TYR A 417 -8.11 -4.28 12.88
N SER A 418 -7.46 -4.30 11.72
CA SER A 418 -7.34 -3.13 10.83
C SER A 418 -8.71 -2.56 10.42
N ASP A 419 -9.65 -3.42 10.07
CA ASP A 419 -11.01 -3.01 9.67
C ASP A 419 -11.79 -2.40 10.84
N ILE A 420 -11.67 -2.96 12.05
CA ILE A 420 -12.25 -2.38 13.27
C ILE A 420 -11.67 -0.98 13.53
N LEU A 421 -10.35 -0.81 13.46
CA LEU A 421 -9.69 0.47 13.70
C LEU A 421 -10.10 1.53 12.67
N ARG A 422 -10.05 1.18 11.39
CA ARG A 422 -10.39 2.11 10.29
C ARG A 422 -11.85 2.55 10.35
N ARG A 423 -12.77 1.66 10.74
CA ARG A 423 -14.19 2.01 10.98
C ARG A 423 -14.37 3.08 12.06
N ASN A 424 -13.40 3.22 12.95
CA ASN A 424 -13.38 4.22 14.02
C ASN A 424 -12.45 5.42 13.74
N GLY A 425 -12.01 5.60 12.49
CA GLY A 425 -11.15 6.72 12.10
C GLY A 425 -9.68 6.56 12.51
N ILE A 426 -9.27 5.37 12.93
CA ILE A 426 -7.89 5.08 13.35
C ILE A 426 -7.18 4.39 12.19
N GLU A 427 -6.10 5.01 11.72
CA GLU A 427 -5.28 4.44 10.67
C GLU A 427 -4.54 3.19 11.17
N SER A 428 -4.60 2.12 10.37
CA SER A 428 -3.99 0.85 10.70
C SER A 428 -3.59 0.10 9.44
N MET A 429 -2.44 -0.53 9.49
CA MET A 429 -1.75 -1.22 8.41
C MET A 429 -1.41 -2.65 8.88
N VAL A 430 -1.26 -3.58 7.94
CA VAL A 430 -0.82 -4.96 8.20
C VAL A 430 0.58 -5.14 7.65
N TYR A 431 1.46 -5.72 8.45
CA TYR A 431 2.86 -5.99 8.14
C TYR A 431 3.15 -7.48 8.26
N TYR A 432 4.13 -7.92 7.48
CA TYR A 432 4.56 -9.30 7.39
C TYR A 432 6.08 -9.38 7.62
N GLY A 433 6.52 -10.43 8.27
CA GLY A 433 7.94 -10.69 8.55
C GLY A 433 8.12 -11.97 9.34
N ASP A 434 9.34 -12.27 9.77
CA ASP A 434 9.61 -13.51 10.50
C ASP A 434 9.44 -13.31 12.01
N TYR A 435 8.94 -14.36 12.64
CA TYR A 435 8.89 -14.50 14.08
C TYR A 435 9.54 -15.82 14.49
N ASP A 436 10.65 -15.74 15.23
CA ASP A 436 11.43 -16.89 15.74
C ASP A 436 11.93 -17.85 14.63
N SER A 437 13.05 -17.49 14.00
CA SER A 437 13.71 -18.15 12.85
C SER A 437 14.22 -19.61 13.06
N THR A 438 13.62 -20.38 13.97
CA THR A 438 14.07 -21.74 14.34
C THR A 438 13.11 -22.85 13.93
N THR A 439 11.96 -22.52 13.35
CA THR A 439 10.99 -23.48 12.79
C THR A 439 10.48 -22.96 11.45
N ASP A 440 10.54 -23.81 10.42
CA ASP A 440 10.14 -23.61 9.02
C ASP A 440 9.33 -22.34 8.70
N ASP A 441 9.94 -21.41 7.95
CA ASP A 441 9.40 -20.45 6.96
C ASP A 441 7.92 -19.96 7.08
N GLU A 442 7.38 -19.73 8.27
CA GLU A 442 6.05 -19.13 8.43
C GLU A 442 6.16 -17.61 8.56
N THR A 443 5.86 -16.91 7.47
CA THR A 443 5.62 -15.47 7.50
C THR A 443 4.52 -15.13 8.50
N HIS A 444 4.84 -14.27 9.46
CA HIS A 444 3.94 -13.83 10.51
C HIS A 444 3.36 -12.44 10.20
N ALA A 445 2.07 -12.25 10.48
CA ALA A 445 1.37 -10.98 10.26
C ALA A 445 1.06 -10.26 11.58
N TRP A 446 1.29 -8.95 11.60
CA TRP A 446 0.90 -8.06 12.71
C TRP A 446 0.45 -6.70 12.18
N ASN A 447 0.06 -5.79 13.08
CA ASN A 447 -0.40 -4.47 12.71
C ASN A 447 0.56 -3.35 13.12
N VAL A 448 0.56 -2.27 12.35
CA VAL A 448 0.98 -0.94 12.83
C VAL A 448 -0.22 -0.02 12.77
N PHE A 449 -0.51 0.67 13.87
CA PHE A 449 -1.58 1.66 13.93
C PHE A 449 -1.03 3.02 14.34
N TYR A 450 -1.74 4.09 13.96
CA TYR A 450 -1.30 5.46 14.18
C TYR A 450 -2.17 6.14 15.21
N ILE A 451 -1.51 6.77 16.19
CA ILE A 451 -2.13 7.69 17.16
C ILE A 451 -1.42 9.02 17.03
N ASP A 452 -2.15 10.10 16.79
CA ASP A 452 -1.58 11.43 16.55
C ASP A 452 -0.45 11.43 15.49
N SER A 453 -0.65 10.67 14.40
CA SER A 453 0.33 10.45 13.31
C SER A 453 1.62 9.74 13.73
N LYS A 454 1.69 9.16 14.93
CA LYS A 454 2.82 8.34 15.38
C LYS A 454 2.50 6.86 15.19
N PRO A 455 3.38 6.09 14.54
CA PRO A 455 3.19 4.67 14.32
C PRO A 455 3.53 3.84 15.56
N TYR A 456 2.77 2.77 15.79
CA TYR A 456 3.03 1.80 16.86
C TYR A 456 2.70 0.37 16.42
N HIS A 457 3.60 -0.57 16.74
CA HIS A 457 3.38 -1.99 16.49
C HIS A 457 2.33 -2.59 17.43
N CYS A 458 1.61 -3.58 16.90
CA CYS A 458 0.60 -4.34 17.62
C CYS A 458 0.51 -5.76 17.08
N ASP A 459 0.86 -6.75 17.90
CA ASP A 459 0.63 -8.17 17.56
C ASP A 459 -0.45 -8.76 18.47
N ILE A 460 -1.64 -8.93 17.92
CA ILE A 460 -2.81 -9.47 18.61
C ILE A 460 -2.73 -10.98 18.86
N THR A 461 -1.97 -11.70 18.04
CA THR A 461 -1.99 -13.16 18.00
C THR A 461 -1.24 -13.79 19.17
N GLN A 462 -0.27 -13.08 19.74
CA GLN A 462 0.60 -13.56 20.83
C GLN A 462 -0.18 -13.92 22.11
N ARG A 463 -1.40 -13.40 22.27
CA ARG A 463 -2.23 -13.56 23.47
C ARG A 463 -3.60 -14.20 23.20
N VAL A 464 -3.89 -14.63 21.97
CA VAL A 464 -5.13 -15.34 21.65
C VAL A 464 -5.18 -16.68 22.41
N GLY A 465 -6.32 -16.98 23.03
CA GLY A 465 -6.56 -18.26 23.71
C GLY A 465 -5.79 -18.50 25.01
N LYS A 466 -4.87 -17.61 25.42
CA LYS A 466 -4.01 -17.78 26.61
C LYS A 466 -4.66 -17.40 27.95
N ILE A 467 -5.98 -17.32 28.01
CA ILE A 467 -6.73 -16.91 29.22
C ILE A 467 -7.26 -18.11 30.00
N SER A 468 -7.41 -19.27 29.36
CA SER A 468 -8.02 -20.44 29.99
C SER A 468 -7.12 -21.17 31.00
N GLU A 469 -5.85 -20.79 31.16
CA GLU A 469 -4.92 -21.49 32.07
C GLU A 469 -4.50 -20.68 33.30
N GLU A 470 -4.68 -19.36 33.32
CA GLU A 470 -4.30 -18.52 34.47
C GLU A 470 -5.51 -17.76 35.01
N ILE A 471 -5.98 -18.13 36.21
CA ILE A 471 -6.96 -17.35 36.96
C ILE A 471 -6.23 -16.12 37.52
N TYR A 472 -6.45 -14.96 36.91
CA TYR A 472 -5.96 -13.69 37.43
C TYR A 472 -6.91 -13.16 38.49
N TYR A 473 -6.50 -13.22 39.75
CA TYR A 473 -7.20 -12.54 40.86
C TYR A 473 -6.95 -11.02 40.88
N ASP A 474 -6.00 -10.53 40.07
CA ASP A 474 -5.65 -9.11 39.92
C ASP A 474 -5.82 -8.67 38.47
N THR A 475 -6.84 -7.86 38.22
CA THR A 475 -7.17 -7.30 36.90
C THR A 475 -6.07 -6.41 36.34
N ASN A 476 -5.23 -5.80 37.18
CA ASN A 476 -4.14 -4.95 36.69
C ASN A 476 -3.00 -5.80 36.12
N LYS A 477 -2.67 -6.92 36.77
CA LYS A 477 -1.65 -7.84 36.28
C LYS A 477 -2.07 -8.51 34.97
N PHE A 478 -3.34 -8.96 34.89
CA PHE A 478 -3.92 -9.45 33.63
C PHE A 478 -3.74 -8.42 32.52
N PHE A 479 -4.06 -7.15 32.79
CA PHE A 479 -3.96 -6.07 31.81
C PHE A 479 -2.54 -5.89 31.29
N GLU A 480 -1.56 -5.78 32.19
CA GLU A 480 -0.15 -5.59 31.84
C GLU A 480 0.36 -6.74 30.98
N ASP A 481 0.00 -7.97 31.34
CA ASP A 481 0.38 -9.17 30.59
C ASP A 481 -0.29 -9.22 29.21
N TYR A 482 -1.59 -8.96 29.13
CA TYR A 482 -2.36 -9.06 27.90
C TYR A 482 -1.97 -7.98 26.88
N MET A 483 -1.65 -6.78 27.35
CA MET A 483 -1.21 -5.63 26.55
C MET A 483 0.30 -5.65 26.22
N LYS A 484 1.00 -6.75 26.53
CA LYS A 484 2.45 -6.90 26.33
C LYS A 484 2.90 -6.67 24.88
N PHE A 485 2.06 -6.92 23.88
CA PHE A 485 2.39 -6.73 22.46
C PHE A 485 1.60 -5.60 21.80
N PHE A 486 0.89 -4.78 22.59
CA PHE A 486 0.15 -3.62 22.11
C PHE A 486 1.00 -2.34 22.23
N GLY A 487 1.05 -1.56 21.15
CA GLY A 487 1.63 -0.22 21.13
C GLY A 487 3.15 -0.18 21.32
N LYS A 488 3.91 -0.94 20.53
CA LYS A 488 5.34 -1.18 20.73
C LYS A 488 6.25 -0.51 19.71
N SER A 489 7.50 -0.26 20.13
CA SER A 489 8.57 0.28 19.28
C SER A 489 9.26 -0.81 18.46
N ASP A 490 9.99 -0.39 17.43
CA ASP A 490 10.83 -1.27 16.61
C ASP A 490 11.81 -2.05 17.50
N LYS A 491 12.44 -1.35 18.46
CA LYS A 491 13.37 -1.95 19.41
C LYS A 491 12.73 -3.08 20.22
N PHE A 492 11.49 -2.91 20.67
CA PHE A 492 10.82 -3.95 21.43
C PHE A 492 10.60 -5.21 20.58
N LEU A 493 10.19 -5.06 19.32
CA LEU A 493 10.00 -6.20 18.42
C LEU A 493 11.32 -6.93 18.16
N LEU A 494 12.39 -6.19 17.84
CA LEU A 494 13.73 -6.76 17.65
C LEU A 494 14.23 -7.50 18.90
N ASP A 495 14.04 -6.90 20.09
CA ASP A 495 14.40 -7.54 21.36
C ASP A 495 13.55 -8.81 21.65
N ASN A 496 12.39 -8.96 21.00
CA ASN A 496 11.48 -10.12 21.11
C ASN A 496 11.48 -11.00 19.85
N LYS A 497 12.61 -11.06 19.12
CA LYS A 497 12.88 -11.98 18.00
C LYS A 497 12.07 -11.76 16.70
N TYR A 498 11.49 -10.59 16.50
CA TYR A 498 10.91 -10.25 15.20
C TYR A 498 12.01 -9.81 14.24
N THR A 499 11.89 -10.16 12.97
CA THR A 499 12.63 -9.49 11.89
C THR A 499 11.76 -8.38 11.31
N LEU A 500 12.33 -7.20 11.15
CA LEU A 500 11.69 -6.07 10.49
C LEU A 500 12.37 -5.92 9.13
N ASP A 501 11.86 -6.58 8.10
CA ASP A 501 12.53 -6.64 6.79
C ASP A 501 12.01 -5.61 5.76
N SER A 502 10.97 -4.83 6.07
CA SER A 502 10.46 -3.85 5.10
C SER A 502 11.15 -2.50 5.23
N LYS A 503 11.81 -2.04 4.17
CA LYS A 503 12.29 -0.64 3.99
C LYS A 503 11.17 0.39 4.16
N ASP A 504 9.92 -0.06 4.13
CA ASP A 504 8.71 0.73 4.08
C ASP A 504 7.87 0.65 5.37
N ALA A 505 8.31 -0.13 6.36
CA ALA A 505 7.70 -0.06 7.68
C ALA A 505 8.00 1.32 8.31
N PRO A 506 6.98 2.02 8.80
CA PRO A 506 7.18 3.27 9.52
C PRO A 506 7.97 2.98 10.78
N LYS A 507 9.01 3.76 11.04
CA LYS A 507 9.83 3.60 12.24
C LYS A 507 9.02 3.95 13.47
N CYS A 508 8.74 2.98 14.34
CA CYS A 508 8.05 3.17 15.61
C CYS A 508 9.07 3.53 16.70
N PRO A 509 9.19 4.81 17.10
CA PRO A 509 10.33 5.29 17.86
C PRO A 509 10.31 4.86 19.34
N GLU A 510 9.12 4.78 19.94
CA GLU A 510 8.95 4.55 21.38
C GLU A 510 7.68 3.74 21.67
N ASN A 511 7.67 3.02 22.80
CA ASN A 511 6.48 2.33 23.27
C ASN A 511 5.42 3.35 23.71
N ILE A 512 4.15 2.98 23.57
CA ILE A 512 3.05 3.73 24.20
C ILE A 512 3.24 3.69 25.72
N SER A 513 3.21 4.86 26.36
CA SER A 513 3.31 4.97 27.81
C SER A 513 2.17 4.21 28.49
N ALA A 514 2.48 3.46 29.55
CA ALA A 514 1.47 2.80 30.38
C ALA A 514 0.40 3.79 30.90
N SER A 515 0.77 5.06 31.11
CA SER A 515 -0.18 6.10 31.51
C SER A 515 -1.19 6.46 30.40
N ALA A 516 -0.83 6.32 29.12
CA ALA A 516 -1.76 6.54 28.00
C ALA A 516 -2.83 5.44 27.90
N ILE A 517 -2.56 4.29 28.51
CA ILE A 517 -3.48 3.14 28.60
C ILE A 517 -4.18 3.10 29.98
N SER A 518 -3.71 3.88 30.95
CA SER A 518 -4.31 3.96 32.29
C SER A 518 -5.76 4.50 32.24
N ASN A 519 -6.60 4.06 33.17
CA ASN A 519 -8.03 4.40 33.25
C ASN A 519 -8.95 3.78 32.19
N ILE A 520 -8.55 2.63 31.61
CA ILE A 520 -9.51 1.72 30.98
C ILE A 520 -10.11 0.88 32.11
N ILE A 521 -11.41 1.02 32.37
CA ILE A 521 -12.11 0.23 33.38
C ILE A 521 -12.88 -0.87 32.65
N TYR A 522 -12.55 -2.10 32.97
CA TYR A 522 -13.13 -3.28 32.37
C TYR A 522 -13.22 -4.41 33.40
N GLU A 523 -14.13 -5.34 33.17
CA GLU A 523 -14.27 -6.58 33.93
C GLU A 523 -14.41 -7.72 32.93
N ILE A 524 -13.70 -8.81 33.16
CA ILE A 524 -13.84 -10.02 32.36
C ILE A 524 -14.60 -11.03 33.23
N VAL A 525 -15.79 -11.39 32.79
CA VAL A 525 -16.63 -12.38 33.48
C VAL A 525 -16.43 -13.74 32.81
N ASN A 526 -16.15 -14.76 33.62
CA ASN A 526 -15.96 -16.15 33.19
C ASN A 526 -14.91 -16.38 32.10
N GLY A 527 -13.94 -15.46 31.94
CA GLY A 527 -12.87 -15.56 30.94
C GLY A 527 -13.30 -15.32 29.48
N GLU A 528 -14.59 -15.09 29.23
CA GLU A 528 -15.17 -15.01 27.88
C GLU A 528 -15.87 -13.67 27.61
N GLU A 529 -16.42 -13.01 28.64
CA GLU A 529 -17.20 -11.79 28.47
C GLU A 529 -16.47 -10.54 28.97
N LEU A 530 -16.14 -9.63 28.04
CA LEU A 530 -15.57 -8.32 28.35
C LEU A 530 -16.67 -7.29 28.61
N TYR A 531 -16.77 -6.82 29.85
CA TYR A 531 -17.58 -5.69 30.27
C TYR A 531 -16.72 -4.43 30.37
N LEU A 532 -17.26 -3.31 29.87
CA LEU A 532 -16.55 -2.02 29.82
C LEU A 532 -17.33 -0.98 30.61
N PHE A 533 -16.63 -0.23 31.45
CA PHE A 533 -17.24 0.78 32.31
C PHE A 533 -16.63 2.15 32.04
N VAL A 534 -17.49 3.17 31.97
CA VAL A 534 -17.06 4.52 31.60
C VAL A 534 -16.23 5.16 32.72
N ASN A 535 -16.55 4.84 33.97
CA ASN A 535 -15.84 5.29 35.15
C ASN A 535 -16.09 4.32 36.33
N LYS A 536 -15.43 4.59 37.47
CA LYS A 536 -15.52 3.74 38.66
C LYS A 536 -16.93 3.75 39.27
N ASP A 537 -17.70 4.82 39.06
CA ASP A 537 -19.07 4.93 39.55
C ASP A 537 -20.04 4.09 38.72
N ASP A 538 -19.87 4.03 37.39
CA ASP A 538 -20.60 3.14 36.46
C ASP A 538 -20.27 1.66 36.74
N TYR A 539 -19.01 1.36 37.05
CA TYR A 539 -18.60 0.04 37.56
C TYR A 539 -19.33 -0.32 38.85
N ASN A 540 -19.25 0.54 39.87
CA ASN A 540 -19.85 0.26 41.17
C ASN A 540 -21.38 0.17 41.11
N ALA A 541 -22.03 0.96 40.24
CA ALA A 541 -23.48 0.93 40.06
C ALA A 541 -23.95 -0.40 39.44
N LYS A 542 -23.27 -0.89 38.40
CA LYS A 542 -23.64 -2.14 37.71
C LYS A 542 -23.17 -3.40 38.44
N LYS A 543 -22.05 -3.35 39.14
CA LYS A 543 -21.57 -4.46 39.98
C LYS A 543 -22.64 -4.95 40.96
N SER A 544 -23.43 -4.02 41.51
CA SER A 544 -24.52 -4.35 42.44
C SER A 544 -25.71 -5.10 41.79
N SER A 545 -25.92 -5.00 40.47
CA SER A 545 -26.94 -5.78 39.76
C SER A 545 -26.43 -7.15 39.30
N TYR A 546 -25.15 -7.26 38.94
CA TYR A 546 -24.55 -8.56 38.57
C TYR A 546 -24.40 -9.51 39.76
N GLU A 547 -24.02 -9.00 40.94
CA GLU A 547 -23.96 -9.80 42.16
C GLU A 547 -25.34 -10.31 42.64
N SER A 548 -26.45 -9.70 42.19
CA SER A 548 -27.80 -10.22 42.45
C SER A 548 -28.26 -11.29 41.46
N ASP A 549 -27.82 -11.21 40.20
CA ASP A 549 -28.19 -12.17 39.15
C ASP A 549 -27.40 -13.48 39.30
N VAL A 550 -26.10 -13.42 39.60
CA VAL A 550 -25.28 -14.62 39.89
C VAL A 550 -25.78 -15.36 41.15
N ARG A 551 -26.29 -14.63 42.15
CA ARG A 551 -26.88 -15.23 43.37
C ARG A 551 -28.28 -15.82 43.18
N THR A 552 -28.95 -15.52 42.05
CA THR A 552 -30.25 -16.12 41.73
C THR A 552 -30.12 -17.38 40.88
N GLU A 553 -29.05 -17.53 40.11
CA GLU A 553 -28.71 -18.79 39.44
C GLU A 553 -28.14 -19.84 40.41
N GLU A 554 -27.23 -19.48 41.33
CA GLU A 554 -26.71 -20.41 42.36
C GLU A 554 -27.75 -20.87 43.41
N LYS A 555 -28.95 -20.28 43.42
CA LYS A 555 -30.07 -20.71 44.28
C LYS A 555 -31.11 -21.55 43.55
N ASN A 556 -31.01 -21.70 42.23
CA ASN A 556 -31.94 -22.45 41.41
C ASN A 556 -31.32 -23.70 40.75
N GLU A 557 -30.03 -23.98 40.96
CA GLU A 557 -29.42 -25.32 40.90
C GLU A 557 -29.43 -25.99 42.28
#